data_AF-A0A9E3F660-F1
#
_entry.id   AF-A0A9E3F660-F1
#
_cell.length_a   1.000
_cell.length_b   1.000
_cell.length_c   1.000
_cell.angle_alpha   90.00
_cell.angle_beta   90.00
_cell.angle_gamma   90.00
#
_symmetry.space_group_name_H-M   'P 1'
#
loop_
_entity.id
_entity.type
_entity.pdbx_description
1 polymer ?
#
loop_
_entity_poly.entity_id
_entity_poly.type
_entity_poly.pdbx_seq_one_letter_code
_entity_poly.pdbx_strand_id
1 'polypeptide(L)'
;MKTLLASLLLASAFALAVPSQAGRPPGAPTLRAGAARLSLLLDAAREAGVQMQAGGVAYTQAAPLAVEVVDAQGTARWLTGGYEGVTSSQGTLTGTGALASPGGTQFRITDKYQSLPKLGAFTLTRQVDIVGLGSDKGFSSRFSLAPARMTAMADCDFFAPGIWYKDNARVPPRALASHRDDRSILFREDRLPLPVMMLRDRRNGATFTLAHLGGDPATFAGEDGLDRIIDARMQFGAVGITNTDGPAPTFLFPGTEGERTYIYGGSLQENRWAYRSHPVQAGFSQRYRLLLQVGRTADFPAAVRGAWRTVYDLQHPPVIPCDLAKVYRDSMALLAADIHEYHGVISVPFAAVVPGGEVTDTSSQMGFVGQALPAAALLLKNCLETEDAGAAARAAEVVDFWARNCMTPAGVPRTWYDIHADGRYTWRSYHTFLRVASDGLDGALQAWNVMRRHGQDRPEWLAF
;
A
#
# COMPACT_ATOMS: atom_id res chain seq x y z
N MET A 1 -52.42 -21.89 26.42
CA MET A 1 -52.24 -20.51 26.91
C MET A 1 -51.15 -19.88 26.06
N LYS A 2 -51.54 -19.15 25.01
CA LYS A 2 -51.59 -17.66 24.95
C LYS A 2 -50.18 -17.08 24.73
N THR A 3 -49.80 -16.38 23.66
CA THR A 3 -50.51 -15.83 22.50
C THR A 3 -49.47 -15.38 21.46
N LEU A 4 -49.85 -15.37 20.18
CA LEU A 4 -49.16 -14.71 19.06
C LEU A 4 -48.85 -13.23 19.33
N LEU A 5 -47.74 -12.74 18.75
CA LEU A 5 -47.73 -11.45 18.05
C LEU A 5 -46.78 -11.53 16.85
N ALA A 6 -47.39 -11.46 15.67
CA ALA A 6 -46.75 -11.26 14.37
C ALA A 6 -46.69 -9.76 14.07
N SER A 7 -45.56 -9.28 13.51
CA SER A 7 -45.48 -7.95 12.89
C SER A 7 -44.64 -8.02 11.62
N LEU A 8 -45.38 -7.96 10.52
CA LEU A 8 -45.10 -7.75 9.10
C LEU A 8 -43.64 -7.52 8.63
N LEU A 9 -43.22 -8.43 7.75
CA LEU A 9 -42.32 -8.16 6.63
C LEU A 9 -42.99 -7.21 5.62
N LEU A 10 -42.40 -6.03 5.38
CA LEU A 10 -42.45 -5.41 4.06
C LEU A 10 -41.13 -5.72 3.35
N ALA A 11 -41.07 -6.88 2.71
CA ALA A 11 -40.07 -7.14 1.68
C ALA A 11 -40.52 -6.40 0.42
N SER A 12 -39.94 -5.22 0.19
CA SER A 12 -40.03 -4.56 -1.11
C SER A 12 -39.32 -5.44 -2.13
N ALA A 13 -40.10 -6.19 -2.91
CA ALA A 13 -39.62 -6.94 -4.05
C ALA A 13 -39.16 -5.95 -5.14
N PHE A 14 -37.92 -5.48 -5.06
CA PHE A 14 -37.21 -5.08 -6.26
C PHE A 14 -36.86 -6.37 -7.00
N ALA A 15 -37.57 -6.61 -8.11
CA ALA A 15 -37.18 -7.62 -9.07
C ALA A 15 -35.72 -7.36 -9.46
N LEU A 16 -34.82 -8.24 -9.03
CA LEU A 16 -33.48 -8.36 -9.56
C LEU A 16 -33.62 -8.73 -11.04
N ALA A 17 -33.69 -7.72 -11.89
CA ALA A 17 -33.47 -7.89 -13.31
C ALA A 17 -32.03 -8.38 -13.46
N VAL A 18 -31.87 -9.67 -13.76
CA VAL A 18 -30.62 -10.22 -14.27
C VAL A 18 -30.25 -9.35 -15.48
N PRO A 19 -29.06 -8.70 -15.52
CA PRO A 19 -28.69 -7.92 -16.68
C PRO A 19 -28.64 -8.87 -17.88
N SER A 20 -29.51 -8.62 -18.87
CA SER A 20 -29.44 -9.26 -20.18
C SER A 20 -28.01 -9.08 -20.72
N GLN A 21 -27.43 -10.13 -21.30
CA GLN A 21 -26.07 -10.07 -21.85
C GLN A 21 -25.92 -8.85 -22.78
N ALA A 22 -25.14 -7.89 -22.31
CA ALA A 22 -24.75 -6.71 -23.06
C ALA A 22 -24.07 -7.13 -24.36
N GLY A 23 -24.66 -6.75 -25.49
CA GLY A 23 -24.12 -7.01 -26.81
C GLY A 23 -23.15 -5.90 -27.22
N ARG A 24 -22.05 -6.27 -27.88
CA ARG A 24 -21.20 -5.29 -28.57
C ARG A 24 -21.98 -4.68 -29.75
N PRO A 25 -22.07 -3.34 -29.90
CA PRO A 25 -22.69 -2.77 -31.09
C PRO A 25 -21.87 -3.11 -32.35
N PRO A 26 -22.53 -3.42 -33.48
CA PRO A 26 -21.85 -3.52 -34.77
C PRO A 26 -21.08 -2.22 -35.07
N GLY A 27 -19.80 -2.31 -35.45
CA GLY A 27 -18.97 -1.13 -35.74
C GLY A 27 -18.39 -0.39 -34.53
N ALA A 28 -18.58 -0.88 -33.29
CA ALA A 28 -18.03 -0.23 -32.10
C ALA A 28 -16.50 -0.03 -32.20
N PRO A 29 -15.98 1.17 -31.86
CA PRO A 29 -14.55 1.43 -31.79
C PRO A 29 -13.86 0.40 -30.92
N THR A 30 -12.65 0.01 -31.32
CA THR A 30 -11.87 -1.00 -30.63
C THR A 30 -10.40 -0.59 -30.65
N LEU A 31 -9.77 -0.72 -29.49
CA LEU A 31 -8.34 -0.55 -29.34
C LEU A 31 -7.67 -1.92 -29.10
N ARG A 32 -6.51 -2.15 -29.71
CA ARG A 32 -5.77 -3.42 -29.61
C ARG A 32 -4.37 -3.19 -29.07
N ALA A 33 -3.92 -4.10 -28.22
CA ALA A 33 -2.55 -4.18 -27.71
C ALA A 33 -2.14 -5.67 -27.70
N GLY A 34 -1.38 -6.11 -28.71
CA GLY A 34 -1.08 -7.53 -28.90
C GLY A 34 -2.37 -8.37 -29.01
N ALA A 35 -2.49 -9.41 -28.18
CA ALA A 35 -3.69 -10.24 -28.08
C ALA A 35 -4.84 -9.62 -27.26
N ALA A 36 -4.55 -8.53 -26.53
CA ALA A 36 -5.54 -7.84 -25.73
C ALA A 36 -6.35 -6.85 -26.57
N ARG A 37 -7.62 -6.70 -26.20
CA ARG A 37 -8.60 -5.84 -26.87
C ARG A 37 -9.37 -5.04 -25.85
N LEU A 38 -9.52 -3.74 -26.09
CA LEU A 38 -10.44 -2.86 -25.39
C LEU A 38 -11.56 -2.44 -26.35
N SER A 39 -12.81 -2.56 -25.93
CA SER A 39 -13.99 -2.24 -26.73
C SER A 39 -15.09 -1.63 -25.89
N LEU A 40 -15.99 -0.91 -26.54
CA LEU A 40 -17.22 -0.46 -25.89
C LEU A 40 -18.19 -1.61 -25.69
N LEU A 41 -18.93 -1.53 -24.59
CA LEU A 41 -20.03 -2.42 -24.23
C LEU A 41 -21.27 -1.54 -24.06
N LEU A 42 -22.38 -1.85 -24.74
CA LEU A 42 -23.63 -1.13 -24.51
C LEU A 42 -24.43 -1.91 -23.48
N ASP A 43 -24.88 -1.22 -22.43
CA ASP A 43 -25.84 -1.81 -21.52
C ASP A 43 -27.27 -1.80 -22.11
N ALA A 44 -28.24 -2.29 -21.33
CA ALA A 44 -29.64 -2.34 -21.74
C ALA A 44 -30.27 -0.95 -21.96
N ALA A 45 -29.70 0.09 -21.34
CA ALA A 45 -30.09 1.49 -21.51
C ALA A 45 -29.35 2.19 -22.68
N ARG A 46 -28.49 1.46 -23.40
CA ARG A 46 -27.57 1.96 -24.45
C ARG A 46 -26.52 2.94 -23.92
N GLU A 47 -26.24 2.94 -22.63
CA GLU A 47 -25.09 3.63 -22.09
C GLU A 47 -23.81 2.85 -22.45
N ALA A 48 -22.77 3.57 -22.87
CA ALA A 48 -21.53 2.95 -23.33
C ALA A 48 -20.55 2.72 -22.17
N GLY A 49 -20.49 1.48 -21.71
CA GLY A 49 -19.44 0.95 -20.86
C GLY A 49 -18.19 0.53 -21.62
N VAL A 50 -17.25 -0.08 -20.89
CA VAL A 50 -15.98 -0.59 -21.43
C VAL A 50 -15.78 -2.06 -21.09
N GLN A 51 -15.18 -2.79 -22.02
CA GLN A 51 -14.77 -4.17 -21.86
C GLN A 51 -13.32 -4.34 -22.31
N MET A 52 -12.54 -5.06 -21.50
CA MET A 52 -11.20 -5.51 -21.83
C MET A 52 -11.17 -7.02 -21.94
N GLN A 53 -10.50 -7.55 -22.97
CA GLN A 53 -10.52 -8.96 -23.31
C GLN A 53 -9.12 -9.44 -23.72
N ALA A 54 -8.73 -10.64 -23.28
CA ALA A 54 -7.55 -11.34 -23.78
C ALA A 54 -7.70 -12.85 -23.54
N GLY A 55 -7.35 -13.69 -24.52
CA GLY A 55 -7.29 -15.15 -24.32
C GLY A 55 -8.59 -15.78 -23.77
N GLY A 56 -9.75 -15.33 -24.23
CA GLY A 56 -11.08 -15.82 -23.81
C GLY A 56 -11.54 -15.33 -22.43
N VAL A 57 -10.80 -14.43 -21.80
CA VAL A 57 -11.14 -13.75 -20.55
C VAL A 57 -11.64 -12.35 -20.87
N ALA A 58 -12.64 -11.86 -20.12
CA ALA A 58 -13.12 -10.49 -20.22
C ALA A 58 -13.35 -9.86 -18.85
N TYR A 59 -13.07 -8.56 -18.76
CA TYR A 59 -13.38 -7.70 -17.62
C TYR A 59 -14.18 -6.49 -18.12
N THR A 60 -15.15 -6.04 -17.35
CA THR A 60 -16.15 -5.05 -17.78
C THR A 60 -16.43 -4.00 -16.72
N GLN A 61 -16.78 -2.80 -17.18
CA GLN A 61 -17.39 -1.76 -16.38
C GLN A 61 -18.54 -1.16 -17.19
N ALA A 62 -19.77 -1.38 -16.76
CA ALA A 62 -20.96 -0.88 -17.47
C ALA A 62 -21.08 0.65 -17.39
N ALA A 63 -20.83 1.21 -16.20
CA ALA A 63 -20.84 2.64 -15.94
C ALA A 63 -19.40 3.15 -15.63
N PRO A 64 -18.59 3.45 -16.66
CA PRO A 64 -17.22 3.94 -16.51
C PRO A 64 -17.16 5.28 -15.77
N LEU A 65 -18.14 6.16 -15.95
CA LEU A 65 -18.21 7.43 -15.26
C LEU A 65 -18.69 7.16 -13.84
N ALA A 66 -17.85 7.45 -12.84
CA ALA A 66 -18.20 7.24 -11.44
C ALA A 66 -17.57 8.33 -10.56
N VAL A 67 -18.43 9.11 -9.91
CA VAL A 67 -18.06 10.20 -9.00
C VAL A 67 -18.87 10.05 -7.71
N GLU A 68 -18.21 10.02 -6.55
CA GLU A 68 -18.85 10.24 -5.26
C GLU A 68 -18.94 11.74 -5.03
N VAL A 69 -20.11 12.25 -4.67
CA VAL A 69 -20.29 13.64 -4.24
C VAL A 69 -20.68 13.69 -2.78
N VAL A 70 -20.19 14.69 -2.08
CA VAL A 70 -20.47 14.96 -0.67
C VAL A 70 -21.25 16.27 -0.62
N ASP A 71 -22.52 16.21 -0.24
CA ASP A 71 -23.37 17.39 -0.23
C ASP A 71 -23.07 18.34 0.93
N ALA A 72 -23.80 19.46 0.98
CA ALA A 72 -23.65 20.47 2.02
C ALA A 72 -23.86 19.93 3.45
N GLN A 73 -24.61 18.83 3.60
CA GLN A 73 -24.88 18.17 4.87
C GLN A 73 -23.84 17.10 5.21
N GLY A 74 -22.88 16.83 4.32
CA GLY A 74 -21.86 15.81 4.49
C GLY A 74 -22.30 14.41 4.05
N THR A 75 -23.47 14.28 3.40
CA THR A 75 -23.95 12.99 2.90
C THR A 75 -23.26 12.65 1.58
N ALA A 76 -22.64 11.48 1.54
CA ALA A 76 -21.97 10.97 0.35
C ALA A 76 -22.92 10.14 -0.52
N ARG A 77 -22.85 10.31 -1.84
CA ARG A 77 -23.59 9.49 -2.81
C ARG A 77 -22.76 9.27 -4.07
N TRP A 78 -22.84 8.06 -4.63
CA TRP A 78 -22.24 7.76 -5.93
C TRP A 78 -23.18 8.15 -7.06
N LEU A 79 -22.64 8.88 -8.03
CA LEU A 79 -23.21 9.13 -9.35
C LEU A 79 -22.47 8.24 -10.34
N THR A 80 -23.21 7.56 -11.21
CA THR A 80 -22.63 6.67 -12.22
C THR A 80 -23.31 6.87 -13.57
N GLY A 81 -22.58 6.66 -14.66
CA GLY A 81 -23.12 6.64 -16.02
C GLY A 81 -22.14 6.08 -17.04
N GLY A 82 -22.62 5.80 -18.24
CA GLY A 82 -21.79 5.46 -19.40
C GLY A 82 -21.22 6.66 -20.14
N TYR A 83 -20.39 6.40 -21.15
CA TYR A 83 -19.93 7.42 -22.07
C TYR A 83 -21.08 7.90 -22.97
N GLU A 84 -21.19 9.22 -23.13
CA GLU A 84 -22.10 9.88 -24.07
C GLU A 84 -21.47 9.99 -25.46
N GLY A 85 -20.14 10.12 -25.52
CA GLY A 85 -19.38 10.24 -26.75
C GLY A 85 -18.14 9.36 -26.71
N VAL A 86 -17.86 8.67 -27.82
CA VAL A 86 -16.62 7.89 -27.98
C VAL A 86 -16.00 8.20 -29.32
N THR A 87 -14.72 8.58 -29.30
CA THR A 87 -13.91 8.78 -30.50
C THR A 87 -12.74 7.81 -30.49
N SER A 88 -12.28 7.44 -31.69
CA SER A 88 -11.06 6.65 -31.84
C SER A 88 -10.19 7.25 -32.92
N SER A 89 -8.91 7.39 -32.61
CA SER A 89 -7.89 7.89 -33.52
C SER A 89 -6.54 7.28 -33.13
N GLN A 90 -5.77 6.85 -34.13
CA GLN A 90 -4.35 6.44 -34.01
C GLN A 90 -3.96 5.79 -32.66
N GLY A 91 -4.44 4.57 -32.40
CA GLY A 91 -4.04 3.81 -31.20
C GLY A 91 -4.57 4.39 -29.88
N THR A 92 -5.57 5.27 -29.95
CA THR A 92 -6.27 5.86 -28.82
C THR A 92 -7.78 5.64 -28.97
N LEU A 93 -8.46 5.44 -27.83
CA LEU A 93 -9.92 5.50 -27.71
C LEU A 93 -10.24 6.49 -26.58
N THR A 94 -11.08 7.48 -26.85
CA THR A 94 -11.46 8.49 -25.87
C THR A 94 -12.96 8.41 -25.62
N GLY A 95 -13.34 8.11 -24.38
CA GLY A 95 -14.72 8.19 -23.91
C GLY A 95 -14.96 9.48 -23.12
N THR A 96 -16.09 10.12 -23.34
CA THR A 96 -16.51 11.34 -22.65
C THR A 96 -17.94 11.25 -22.19
N GLY A 97 -18.28 11.89 -21.07
CA GLY A 97 -19.67 12.15 -20.69
C GLY A 97 -19.74 13.06 -19.48
N ALA A 98 -20.95 13.33 -19.02
CA ALA A 98 -21.21 14.22 -17.90
C ALA A 98 -22.00 13.52 -16.79
N LEU A 99 -21.81 13.99 -15.56
CA LEU A 99 -22.63 13.62 -14.41
C LEU A 99 -23.08 14.89 -13.71
N ALA A 100 -24.34 14.95 -13.27
CA ALA A 100 -24.88 16.06 -12.51
C ALA A 100 -25.30 15.57 -11.12
N SER A 101 -24.87 16.28 -10.08
CA SER A 101 -25.32 16.02 -8.72
C SER A 101 -26.70 16.65 -8.47
N PRO A 102 -27.45 16.14 -7.48
CA PRO A 102 -28.67 16.81 -7.01
C PRO A 102 -28.42 18.21 -6.44
N GLY A 103 -27.20 18.50 -5.97
CA GLY A 103 -26.76 19.82 -5.55
C GLY A 103 -26.47 20.79 -6.69
N GLY A 104 -26.60 20.35 -7.96
CA GLY A 104 -26.38 21.17 -9.16
C GLY A 104 -24.95 21.18 -9.69
N THR A 105 -24.02 20.46 -9.05
CA THR A 105 -22.63 20.37 -9.53
C THR A 105 -22.59 19.50 -10.78
N GLN A 106 -21.93 19.98 -11.83
CA GLN A 106 -21.79 19.28 -13.09
C GLN A 106 -20.33 18.89 -13.32
N PHE A 107 -20.11 17.60 -13.54
CA PHE A 107 -18.81 17.02 -13.83
C PHE A 107 -18.74 16.64 -15.30
N ARG A 108 -17.61 16.93 -15.96
CA ARG A 108 -17.27 16.36 -17.25
C ARG A 108 -16.10 15.40 -17.07
N ILE A 109 -16.28 14.17 -17.51
CA ILE A 109 -15.27 13.12 -17.37
C ILE A 109 -14.76 12.76 -18.77
N THR A 110 -13.44 12.72 -18.91
CA THR A 110 -12.75 12.28 -20.12
C THR A 110 -11.81 11.14 -19.79
N ASP A 111 -12.02 9.99 -20.42
CA ASP A 111 -11.18 8.81 -20.31
C ASP A 111 -10.46 8.56 -21.61
N LYS A 112 -9.14 8.75 -21.62
CA LYS A 112 -8.28 8.48 -22.77
C LYS A 112 -7.56 7.15 -22.58
N TYR A 113 -7.98 6.14 -23.34
CA TYR A 113 -7.32 4.84 -23.43
C TYR A 113 -6.24 4.85 -24.51
N GLN A 114 -5.04 4.40 -24.17
CA GLN A 114 -3.92 4.29 -25.11
C GLN A 114 -3.36 2.87 -25.10
N SER A 115 -3.05 2.35 -26.28
CA SER A 115 -2.48 1.01 -26.44
C SER A 115 -0.99 0.97 -26.08
N LEU A 116 -0.57 -0.09 -25.37
CA LEU A 116 0.82 -0.46 -25.14
C LEU A 116 1.08 -1.85 -25.79
N PRO A 117 1.30 -1.91 -27.13
CA PRO A 117 1.30 -3.18 -27.86
C PRO A 117 2.31 -4.21 -27.36
N LYS A 118 3.52 -3.76 -26.98
CA LYS A 118 4.60 -4.62 -26.48
C LYS A 118 4.27 -5.30 -25.15
N LEU A 119 3.39 -4.71 -24.36
CA LEU A 119 3.01 -5.20 -23.03
C LEU A 119 1.66 -5.92 -23.03
N GLY A 120 0.93 -5.92 -24.16
CA GLY A 120 -0.44 -6.42 -24.19
C GLY A 120 -1.37 -5.68 -23.22
N ALA A 121 -1.10 -4.39 -22.99
CA ALA A 121 -1.74 -3.58 -21.96
C ALA A 121 -2.26 -2.27 -22.55
N PHE A 122 -3.01 -1.53 -21.73
CA PHE A 122 -3.50 -0.20 -22.06
C PHE A 122 -3.22 0.74 -20.91
N THR A 123 -3.10 2.04 -21.18
CA THR A 123 -3.22 3.05 -20.12
C THR A 123 -4.55 3.77 -20.23
N LEU A 124 -5.17 4.06 -19.10
CA LEU A 124 -6.27 5.00 -18.98
C LEU A 124 -5.73 6.29 -18.38
N THR A 125 -5.87 7.42 -19.07
CA THR A 125 -5.75 8.75 -18.43
C THR A 125 -7.15 9.29 -18.22
N ARG A 126 -7.57 9.45 -16.95
CA ARG A 126 -8.83 10.10 -16.61
C ARG A 126 -8.59 11.56 -16.28
N GLN A 127 -9.48 12.42 -16.75
CA GLN A 127 -9.66 13.79 -16.29
C GLN A 127 -11.11 13.99 -15.84
N VAL A 128 -11.31 14.61 -14.67
CA VAL A 128 -12.63 14.99 -14.14
C VAL A 128 -12.62 16.49 -13.90
N ASP A 129 -13.35 17.23 -14.73
CA ASP A 129 -13.48 18.68 -14.66
C ASP A 129 -14.82 19.05 -14.03
N ILE A 130 -14.82 20.07 -13.18
CA ILE A 130 -16.06 20.69 -12.69
C ILE A 130 -16.46 21.78 -13.68
N VAL A 131 -17.54 21.55 -14.42
CA VAL A 131 -18.02 22.45 -15.49
C VAL A 131 -19.21 23.32 -15.08
N GLY A 132 -19.82 23.00 -13.94
CA GLY A 132 -20.85 23.81 -13.30
C GLY A 132 -20.78 23.63 -11.78
N LEU A 133 -20.81 24.72 -11.03
CA LEU A 133 -20.75 24.69 -9.58
C LEU A 133 -22.16 24.51 -8.99
N GLY A 134 -22.28 23.57 -8.07
CA GLY A 134 -23.44 23.38 -7.21
C GLY A 134 -23.11 23.61 -5.74
N SER A 135 -23.95 23.06 -4.87
CA SER A 135 -23.82 23.17 -3.40
C SER A 135 -23.01 22.05 -2.74
N ASP A 136 -22.46 21.11 -3.50
CA ASP A 136 -21.63 20.03 -2.95
C ASP A 136 -20.32 20.57 -2.39
N LYS A 137 -19.83 19.94 -1.31
CA LYS A 137 -18.58 20.32 -0.65
C LYS A 137 -17.37 19.61 -1.24
N GLY A 138 -17.53 18.36 -1.64
CA GLY A 138 -16.41 17.56 -2.13
C GLY A 138 -16.83 16.44 -3.06
N PHE A 139 -15.84 15.88 -3.73
CA PHE A 139 -16.02 14.77 -4.65
C PHE A 139 -14.80 13.85 -4.71
N SER A 140 -15.05 12.60 -5.08
CA SER A 140 -14.03 11.59 -5.37
C SER A 140 -14.40 10.90 -6.68
N SER A 141 -13.44 10.35 -7.43
CA SER A 141 -13.75 9.56 -8.64
C SER A 141 -13.10 8.18 -8.59
N ARG A 142 -13.69 7.21 -9.28
CA ARG A 142 -13.16 5.84 -9.30
C ARG A 142 -13.18 5.20 -10.68
N PHE A 143 -12.25 4.29 -10.92
CA PHE A 143 -12.26 3.38 -12.06
C PHE A 143 -12.11 1.94 -11.56
N SER A 144 -12.87 1.00 -12.12
CA SER A 144 -12.88 -0.39 -11.67
C SER A 144 -13.35 -1.34 -12.75
N LEU A 145 -12.66 -2.47 -12.91
CA LEU A 145 -13.05 -3.50 -13.89
C LEU A 145 -13.31 -4.83 -13.18
N ALA A 146 -14.53 -5.34 -13.29
CA ALA A 146 -14.94 -6.62 -12.72
C ALA A 146 -14.81 -7.75 -13.76
N PRO A 147 -14.52 -9.01 -13.35
CA PRO A 147 -14.65 -10.16 -14.23
C PRO A 147 -16.04 -10.22 -14.88
N ALA A 148 -16.11 -10.37 -16.21
CA ALA A 148 -17.39 -10.44 -16.93
C ALA A 148 -18.19 -11.72 -16.61
N ARG A 149 -17.53 -12.73 -16.06
CA ARG A 149 -18.15 -13.96 -15.55
C ARG A 149 -18.18 -13.91 -14.04
N MET A 150 -19.27 -14.40 -13.45
CA MET A 150 -19.42 -14.49 -12.01
C MET A 150 -18.22 -15.21 -11.39
N THR A 151 -17.56 -14.52 -10.47
CA THR A 151 -16.31 -14.94 -9.85
C THR A 151 -16.39 -14.57 -8.38
N ALA A 152 -16.16 -15.52 -7.49
CA ALA A 152 -16.14 -15.26 -6.06
C ALA A 152 -14.74 -14.84 -5.61
N MET A 153 -14.67 -14.06 -4.52
CA MET A 153 -13.41 -13.74 -3.83
C MET A 153 -12.59 -15.01 -3.55
N ALA A 154 -13.25 -16.08 -3.06
CA ALA A 154 -12.61 -17.34 -2.70
C ALA A 154 -11.89 -18.05 -3.87
N ASP A 155 -12.34 -17.82 -5.11
CA ASP A 155 -11.74 -18.39 -6.32
C ASP A 155 -10.50 -17.63 -6.80
N CYS A 156 -10.19 -16.48 -6.18
CA CYS A 156 -9.14 -15.59 -6.64
C CYS A 156 -7.90 -15.61 -5.72
N ASP A 157 -6.74 -15.44 -6.33
CA ASP A 157 -5.52 -14.97 -5.68
C ASP A 157 -5.34 -13.47 -5.95
N PHE A 158 -4.82 -12.74 -4.97
CA PHE A 158 -4.62 -11.30 -5.04
C PHE A 158 -3.16 -10.91 -4.82
N PHE A 159 -2.74 -9.79 -5.40
CA PHE A 159 -1.43 -9.20 -5.14
C PHE A 159 -1.55 -7.69 -5.00
N ALA A 160 -1.19 -7.21 -3.82
CA ALA A 160 -0.93 -5.81 -3.49
C ALA A 160 0.35 -5.79 -2.66
N PRO A 161 1.47 -5.25 -3.19
CA PRO A 161 2.77 -5.40 -2.54
C PRO A 161 2.77 -4.89 -1.09
N GLY A 162 3.23 -5.73 -0.16
CA GLY A 162 3.29 -5.40 1.27
C GLY A 162 1.97 -5.58 2.04
N ILE A 163 0.84 -5.77 1.36
CA ILE A 163 -0.49 -5.88 2.00
C ILE A 163 -1.16 -7.23 1.70
N TRP A 164 -1.23 -7.63 0.44
CA TRP A 164 -2.02 -8.80 0.02
C TRP A 164 -1.23 -9.74 -0.86
N TYR A 165 -1.06 -10.99 -0.40
CA TYR A 165 -0.47 -12.07 -1.15
C TYR A 165 -1.39 -13.30 -1.14
N LYS A 166 -1.90 -13.68 -2.32
CA LYS A 166 -2.86 -14.78 -2.53
C LYS A 166 -4.19 -14.52 -1.82
N ASP A 167 -4.50 -15.34 -0.83
CA ASP A 167 -5.71 -15.28 -0.01
C ASP A 167 -5.47 -14.64 1.35
N ASN A 168 -4.23 -14.24 1.67
CA ASN A 168 -3.83 -13.76 2.99
C ASN A 168 -4.19 -14.73 4.14
N ALA A 169 -4.36 -16.03 3.90
CA ALA A 169 -4.92 -16.96 4.89
C ALA A 169 -4.11 -17.14 6.19
N ARG A 170 -2.86 -16.65 6.25
CA ARG A 170 -1.96 -16.78 7.41
C ARG A 170 -1.55 -15.45 8.03
N VAL A 171 -2.16 -14.34 7.61
CA VAL A 171 -1.89 -13.04 8.23
C VAL A 171 -2.68 -12.91 9.54
N PRO A 172 -2.23 -12.11 10.52
CA PRO A 172 -3.01 -11.89 11.73
C PRO A 172 -4.33 -11.17 11.41
N PRO A 173 -5.41 -11.35 12.21
CA PRO A 173 -6.72 -10.73 11.95
C PRO A 173 -6.73 -9.20 11.93
N ARG A 174 -5.66 -8.58 12.47
CA ARG A 174 -5.46 -7.13 12.45
C ARG A 174 -4.82 -6.62 11.17
N ALA A 175 -4.49 -7.47 10.21
CA ALA A 175 -3.89 -7.06 8.95
C ALA A 175 -4.96 -6.54 7.97
N LEU A 176 -4.58 -5.65 7.06
CA LEU A 176 -5.45 -5.29 5.95
C LEU A 176 -5.67 -6.51 5.04
N ALA A 177 -6.86 -6.61 4.44
CA ALA A 177 -7.27 -7.73 3.59
C ALA A 177 -7.17 -9.12 4.25
N SER A 178 -7.24 -9.21 5.59
CA SER A 178 -7.38 -10.48 6.29
C SER A 178 -8.83 -10.99 6.32
N HIS A 179 -9.80 -10.10 6.04
CA HIS A 179 -11.23 -10.38 6.04
C HIS A 179 -11.76 -10.27 4.60
N ARG A 180 -12.12 -11.39 3.99
CA ARG A 180 -12.48 -11.45 2.55
C ARG A 180 -13.96 -11.20 2.27
N ASP A 181 -14.77 -11.09 3.32
CA ASP A 181 -16.21 -10.80 3.25
C ASP A 181 -16.49 -9.30 3.17
N ASP A 182 -15.48 -8.46 3.42
CA ASP A 182 -15.56 -7.00 3.28
C ASP A 182 -15.95 -6.62 1.83
N ARG A 183 -16.84 -5.64 1.68
CA ARG A 183 -17.33 -5.20 0.36
C ARG A 183 -16.35 -4.26 -0.33
N SER A 184 -15.58 -3.52 0.46
CA SER A 184 -14.50 -2.68 -0.03
C SER A 184 -13.25 -3.05 0.74
N ILE A 185 -12.18 -3.32 0.01
CA ILE A 185 -10.86 -3.57 0.55
C ILE A 185 -9.94 -2.63 -0.20
N LEU A 186 -9.97 -1.36 0.20
CA LEU A 186 -9.24 -0.25 -0.38
C LEU A 186 -8.24 0.26 0.66
N PHE A 187 -7.00 0.42 0.24
CA PHE A 187 -5.93 1.00 1.04
C PHE A 187 -5.25 2.10 0.24
N ARG A 188 -4.69 3.07 0.96
CA ARG A 188 -3.91 4.14 0.34
C ARG A 188 -2.74 3.55 -0.44
N GLU A 189 -2.51 4.09 -1.63
CA GLU A 189 -1.50 3.56 -2.54
C GLU A 189 -0.06 3.78 -2.05
N ASP A 190 0.17 4.82 -1.24
CA ASP A 190 1.46 5.15 -0.65
C ASP A 190 1.87 4.23 0.51
N ARG A 191 0.97 3.31 0.93
CA ARG A 191 1.30 2.19 1.82
C ARG A 191 1.96 1.02 1.07
N LEU A 192 2.00 1.07 -0.26
CA LEU A 192 2.52 0.00 -1.10
C LEU A 192 3.89 0.40 -1.66
N PRO A 193 4.87 -0.51 -1.70
CA PRO A 193 6.11 -0.31 -2.44
C PRO A 193 5.90 -0.01 -3.94
N LEU A 194 4.76 -0.44 -4.50
CA LEU A 194 4.34 -0.15 -5.87
C LEU A 194 2.80 -0.12 -5.90
N PRO A 195 2.16 0.90 -6.50
CA PRO A 195 0.70 1.10 -6.43
C PRO A 195 -0.05 0.15 -7.36
N VAL A 196 0.04 -1.15 -7.10
CA VAL A 196 -0.48 -2.25 -7.94
C VAL A 196 -1.53 -3.04 -7.19
N MET A 197 -2.63 -3.33 -7.88
CA MET A 197 -3.60 -4.34 -7.51
C MET A 197 -3.74 -5.36 -8.65
N MET A 198 -3.44 -6.62 -8.37
CA MET A 198 -3.61 -7.72 -9.33
C MET A 198 -4.56 -8.77 -8.77
N LEU A 199 -5.48 -9.21 -9.61
CA LEU A 199 -6.39 -10.33 -9.40
C LEU A 199 -6.00 -11.47 -10.33
N ARG A 200 -5.99 -12.70 -9.81
CA ARG A 200 -5.87 -13.93 -10.59
C ARG A 200 -6.98 -14.91 -10.24
N ASP A 201 -7.81 -15.29 -11.21
CA ASP A 201 -8.77 -16.40 -11.05
C ASP A 201 -8.02 -17.74 -11.07
N ARG A 202 -8.10 -18.50 -9.98
CA ARG A 202 -7.38 -19.77 -9.82
C ARG A 202 -7.91 -20.87 -10.75
N ARG A 203 -9.17 -20.78 -11.16
CA ARG A 203 -9.87 -21.81 -11.94
C ARG A 203 -9.36 -21.89 -13.37
N ASN A 204 -8.91 -20.77 -13.92
CA ASN A 204 -8.49 -20.66 -15.32
C ASN A 204 -7.19 -19.86 -15.53
N GLY A 205 -6.63 -19.27 -14.47
CA GLY A 205 -5.41 -18.47 -14.51
C GLY A 205 -5.59 -17.07 -15.08
N ALA A 206 -6.83 -16.62 -15.33
CA ALA A 206 -7.11 -15.27 -15.82
C ALA A 206 -6.57 -14.20 -14.87
N THR A 207 -5.93 -13.18 -15.40
CA THR A 207 -5.38 -12.09 -14.60
C THR A 207 -5.90 -10.73 -15.06
N PHE A 208 -6.11 -9.84 -14.09
CA PHE A 208 -6.23 -8.40 -14.34
C PHE A 208 -5.31 -7.64 -13.38
N THR A 209 -4.48 -6.77 -13.94
CA THR A 209 -3.59 -5.89 -13.20
C THR A 209 -4.00 -4.44 -13.44
N LEU A 210 -4.27 -3.74 -12.35
CA LEU A 210 -4.51 -2.32 -12.29
C LEU A 210 -3.38 -1.67 -11.50
N ALA A 211 -2.83 -0.56 -11.99
CA ALA A 211 -1.81 0.19 -11.24
C ALA A 211 -1.91 1.69 -11.51
N HIS A 212 -1.64 2.54 -10.52
CA HIS A 212 -1.49 3.98 -10.73
C HIS A 212 -0.10 4.27 -11.30
N LEU A 213 -0.01 5.11 -12.34
CA LEU A 213 1.23 5.46 -13.05
C LEU A 213 1.52 6.96 -12.93
N GLY A 214 2.78 7.30 -12.61
CA GLY A 214 3.24 8.70 -12.61
C GLY A 214 2.49 9.62 -11.65
N GLY A 215 1.98 9.08 -10.54
CA GLY A 215 1.39 9.87 -9.47
C GLY A 215 2.47 10.63 -8.67
N ASP A 216 2.07 11.76 -8.09
CA ASP A 216 2.85 12.52 -7.12
C ASP A 216 2.04 12.55 -5.81
N PRO A 217 2.23 11.58 -4.90
CA PRO A 217 1.32 11.33 -3.77
C PRO A 217 1.48 12.38 -2.64
N ALA A 218 1.23 13.64 -2.96
CA ALA A 218 1.32 14.74 -2.00
C ALA A 218 0.32 14.57 -0.86
N THR A 219 0.79 14.81 0.37
CA THR A 219 0.02 14.80 1.62
C THR A 219 0.40 16.02 2.48
N PHE A 220 -0.20 16.18 3.65
CA PHE A 220 0.09 17.25 4.60
C PHE A 220 -0.11 16.80 6.06
N ALA A 221 0.55 17.48 7.00
CA ALA A 221 0.41 17.19 8.42
C ALA A 221 -1.04 17.34 8.89
N GLY A 222 -1.56 16.34 9.61
CA GLY A 222 -2.96 16.28 10.06
C GLY A 222 -3.92 15.58 9.09
N GLU A 223 -3.44 15.04 7.98
CA GLU A 223 -4.21 14.19 7.06
C GLU A 223 -4.37 12.73 7.57
N ASP A 224 -4.17 12.46 8.85
CA ASP A 224 -4.12 11.11 9.42
C ASP A 224 -5.36 10.71 10.24
N GLY A 225 -6.51 11.37 10.01
CA GLY A 225 -7.78 11.14 10.73
C GLY A 225 -8.77 10.18 10.06
N LEU A 226 -9.76 9.71 10.82
CA LEU A 226 -10.88 8.89 10.28
C LEU A 226 -12.00 9.74 9.67
N ASP A 227 -12.19 10.96 10.18
CA ASP A 227 -13.18 11.90 9.65
C ASP A 227 -12.93 12.20 8.18
N ARG A 228 -13.99 12.58 7.46
CA ARG A 228 -13.86 12.95 6.06
C ARG A 228 -13.02 14.22 5.94
N ILE A 229 -11.88 14.09 5.27
CA ILE A 229 -11.01 15.21 4.91
C ILE A 229 -11.33 15.60 3.46
N ILE A 230 -11.62 16.89 3.24
CA ILE A 230 -11.85 17.48 1.93
C ILE A 230 -10.75 18.51 1.68
N ASP A 231 -9.77 18.17 0.84
CA ASP A 231 -8.60 19.03 0.61
C ASP A 231 -7.97 18.78 -0.77
N ALA A 232 -7.65 19.85 -1.48
CA ALA A 232 -7.05 19.81 -2.82
C ALA A 232 -5.61 19.26 -2.84
N ARG A 233 -4.90 19.31 -1.71
CA ARG A 233 -3.48 18.92 -1.61
C ARG A 233 -3.26 17.41 -1.64
N MET A 234 -4.30 16.60 -1.45
CA MET A 234 -4.19 15.14 -1.39
C MET A 234 -4.05 14.55 -2.79
N GLN A 235 -2.82 14.24 -3.23
CA GLN A 235 -2.57 13.76 -4.59
C GLN A 235 -2.26 12.25 -4.65
N PHE A 236 -2.59 11.50 -3.60
CA PHE A 236 -2.55 10.04 -3.55
C PHE A 236 -3.95 9.42 -3.75
N GLY A 237 -4.00 8.27 -4.41
CA GLY A 237 -5.18 7.44 -4.55
C GLY A 237 -5.26 6.29 -3.54
N ALA A 238 -6.34 5.52 -3.68
CA ALA A 238 -6.52 4.23 -3.05
C ALA A 238 -6.64 3.16 -4.13
N VAL A 239 -6.00 2.02 -3.88
CA VAL A 239 -6.08 0.83 -4.72
C VAL A 239 -6.61 -0.33 -3.90
N GLY A 240 -7.26 -1.28 -4.57
CA GLY A 240 -7.73 -2.48 -3.89
C GLY A 240 -8.86 -3.18 -4.64
N ILE A 241 -9.72 -3.88 -3.91
CA ILE A 241 -10.85 -4.64 -4.47
C ILE A 241 -12.17 -4.04 -3.97
N THR A 242 -13.10 -3.79 -4.89
CA THR A 242 -14.52 -3.64 -4.57
C THR A 242 -15.22 -4.96 -4.89
N ASN A 243 -15.93 -5.53 -3.93
CA ASN A 243 -16.57 -6.84 -4.01
C ASN A 243 -18.09 -6.75 -3.84
N THR A 244 -18.75 -5.97 -4.70
CA THR A 244 -20.23 -5.84 -4.71
C THR A 244 -20.88 -6.95 -5.55
N ASP A 245 -20.43 -7.09 -6.80
CA ASP A 245 -20.95 -8.08 -7.77
C ASP A 245 -19.87 -9.10 -8.18
N GLY A 246 -18.83 -9.20 -7.36
CA GLY A 246 -17.60 -9.93 -7.64
C GLY A 246 -16.35 -9.05 -7.45
N PRO A 247 -15.16 -9.66 -7.41
CA PRO A 247 -13.92 -8.97 -7.09
C PRO A 247 -13.46 -8.07 -8.24
N ALA A 248 -13.63 -6.77 -8.11
CA ALA A 248 -13.22 -5.79 -9.09
C ALA A 248 -12.00 -5.00 -8.58
N PRO A 249 -10.81 -5.12 -9.21
CA PRO A 249 -9.72 -4.21 -8.93
C PRO A 249 -10.11 -2.77 -9.23
N THR A 250 -9.95 -1.91 -8.23
CA THR A 250 -10.46 -0.54 -8.17
C THR A 250 -9.34 0.44 -7.86
N PHE A 251 -9.38 1.58 -8.53
CA PHE A 251 -8.67 2.80 -8.13
C PHE A 251 -9.69 3.87 -7.73
N LEU A 252 -9.46 4.57 -6.62
CA LEU A 252 -10.29 5.65 -6.11
C LEU A 252 -9.42 6.86 -5.77
N PHE A 253 -9.85 8.06 -6.18
CA PHE A 253 -9.08 9.29 -5.99
C PHE A 253 -9.92 10.43 -5.36
N PRO A 254 -9.47 11.05 -4.25
CA PRO A 254 -8.25 10.78 -3.47
C PRO A 254 -8.39 9.60 -2.49
N GLY A 255 -7.28 9.15 -1.91
CA GLY A 255 -7.13 7.83 -1.27
C GLY A 255 -7.95 7.54 -0.02
N THR A 256 -9.23 7.22 -0.22
CA THR A 256 -10.10 6.66 0.82
C THR A 256 -9.71 5.23 1.17
N GLU A 257 -9.55 4.94 2.46
CA GLU A 257 -9.35 3.57 2.97
C GLU A 257 -10.66 3.02 3.52
N GLY A 258 -10.92 1.74 3.28
CA GLY A 258 -12.09 1.07 3.84
C GLY A 258 -12.31 -0.33 3.30
N GLU A 259 -13.18 -1.14 3.90
CA GLU A 259 -13.97 -0.91 5.12
C GLU A 259 -13.14 -0.97 6.41
N ARG A 260 -11.83 -1.14 6.27
CA ARG A 260 -10.87 -1.15 7.37
C ARG A 260 -9.64 -0.33 6.99
N THR A 261 -8.95 0.22 7.98
CA THR A 261 -7.76 1.07 7.80
C THR A 261 -6.73 0.78 8.89
N TYR A 262 -5.47 1.18 8.68
CA TYR A 262 -4.45 1.22 9.73
C TYR A 262 -4.37 2.55 10.50
N ILE A 263 -5.19 3.55 10.15
CA ILE A 263 -5.26 4.80 10.91
C ILE A 263 -5.71 4.50 12.34
N TYR A 264 -4.89 4.90 13.31
CA TYR A 264 -5.07 4.58 14.73
C TYR A 264 -5.08 3.07 15.04
N GLY A 265 -4.16 2.32 14.43
CA GLY A 265 -3.84 0.94 14.81
C GLY A 265 -4.37 -0.12 13.86
N GLY A 266 -4.32 -1.40 14.27
CA GLY A 266 -4.64 -2.54 13.42
C GLY A 266 -6.07 -2.56 12.86
N SER A 267 -6.25 -3.26 11.74
CA SER A 267 -7.48 -3.39 10.95
C SER A 267 -8.51 -4.38 11.57
N LEU A 268 -8.79 -4.26 12.86
CA LEU A 268 -9.70 -5.17 13.58
C LEU A 268 -11.17 -4.74 13.52
N GLN A 269 -11.43 -3.44 13.57
CA GLN A 269 -12.78 -2.90 13.57
C GLN A 269 -13.38 -2.95 12.16
N GLU A 270 -14.61 -3.46 12.06
CA GLU A 270 -15.42 -3.42 10.83
C GLU A 270 -15.94 -2.01 10.54
N ASN A 271 -16.17 -1.72 9.26
CA ASN A 271 -16.76 -0.47 8.81
C ASN A 271 -16.02 0.78 9.34
N ARG A 272 -14.69 0.69 9.49
CA ARG A 272 -13.79 1.78 9.85
C ARG A 272 -13.17 2.37 8.61
N TRP A 273 -13.77 3.47 8.15
CA TRP A 273 -13.34 4.19 6.96
C TRP A 273 -12.45 5.38 7.31
N ALA A 274 -11.53 5.68 6.40
CA ALA A 274 -10.82 6.95 6.38
C ALA A 274 -11.17 7.67 5.07
N TYR A 275 -12.18 8.53 5.11
CA TYR A 275 -12.72 9.15 3.91
C TYR A 275 -11.87 10.33 3.47
N ARG A 276 -11.56 10.37 2.17
CA ARG A 276 -10.83 11.45 1.50
C ARG A 276 -11.59 11.89 0.26
N SER A 277 -11.74 13.20 0.10
CA SER A 277 -12.35 13.82 -1.08
C SER A 277 -11.59 15.07 -1.48
N HIS A 278 -11.74 15.45 -2.74
CA HIS A 278 -11.31 16.75 -3.23
C HIS A 278 -12.43 17.78 -3.12
N PRO A 279 -12.14 19.08 -2.99
CA PRO A 279 -13.17 20.11 -2.91
C PRO A 279 -13.89 20.29 -4.25
N VAL A 280 -15.19 20.52 -4.20
CA VAL A 280 -15.93 21.06 -5.34
C VAL A 280 -15.68 22.57 -5.36
N GLN A 281 -14.78 23.02 -6.22
CA GLN A 281 -14.41 24.43 -6.35
C GLN A 281 -14.09 24.80 -7.80
N ALA A 282 -14.30 26.07 -8.18
CA ALA A 282 -13.98 26.55 -9.51
C ALA A 282 -12.49 26.32 -9.83
N GLY A 283 -12.21 25.86 -11.05
CA GLY A 283 -10.85 25.65 -11.54
C GLY A 283 -10.16 24.39 -11.02
N PHE A 284 -10.77 23.62 -10.12
CA PHE A 284 -10.23 22.34 -9.69
C PHE A 284 -10.62 21.21 -10.65
N SER A 285 -9.67 20.32 -10.92
CA SER A 285 -9.87 19.11 -11.72
C SER A 285 -9.06 17.96 -11.11
N GLN A 286 -9.56 16.73 -11.28
CA GLN A 286 -8.77 15.54 -11.00
C GLN A 286 -8.13 15.04 -12.30
N ARG A 287 -6.90 14.53 -12.20
CA ARG A 287 -6.25 13.81 -13.28
C ARG A 287 -5.38 12.69 -12.75
N TYR A 288 -5.54 11.48 -13.28
CA TYR A 288 -4.69 10.34 -12.94
C TYR A 288 -4.55 9.40 -14.14
N ARG A 289 -3.51 8.57 -14.10
CA ARG A 289 -3.20 7.62 -15.17
C ARG A 289 -3.05 6.20 -14.61
N LEU A 290 -3.81 5.25 -15.16
CA LEU A 290 -3.79 3.86 -14.73
C LEU A 290 -3.20 2.95 -15.81
N LEU A 291 -2.45 1.93 -15.40
CA LEU A 291 -2.19 0.73 -16.20
C LEU A 291 -3.39 -0.21 -16.10
N LEU A 292 -3.80 -0.76 -17.23
CA LEU A 292 -4.80 -1.81 -17.33
C LEU A 292 -4.24 -2.97 -18.15
N GLN A 293 -4.03 -4.13 -17.53
CA GLN A 293 -3.47 -5.30 -18.21
C GLN A 293 -4.32 -6.53 -17.94
N VAL A 294 -4.77 -7.18 -19.01
CA VAL A 294 -5.52 -8.45 -18.97
C VAL A 294 -4.65 -9.56 -19.53
N GLY A 295 -4.73 -10.74 -18.92
CA GLY A 295 -3.88 -11.85 -19.33
C GLY A 295 -4.30 -13.19 -18.72
N ARG A 296 -3.36 -14.14 -18.79
CA ARG A 296 -3.48 -15.45 -18.18
C ARG A 296 -2.10 -15.93 -17.74
N THR A 297 -2.01 -16.52 -16.56
CA THR A 297 -0.77 -17.12 -16.05
C THR A 297 -0.99 -18.52 -15.49
N ALA A 298 0.06 -19.35 -15.60
CA ALA A 298 0.04 -20.72 -15.10
C ALA A 298 -0.17 -20.80 -13.58
N ASP A 299 0.45 -19.88 -12.83
CA ASP A 299 0.41 -19.85 -11.37
C ASP A 299 0.51 -18.42 -10.82
N PHE A 300 0.41 -18.31 -9.49
CA PHE A 300 0.48 -17.05 -8.77
C PHE A 300 1.89 -16.40 -8.82
N PRO A 301 3.01 -17.12 -8.60
CA PRO A 301 4.34 -16.53 -8.75
C PRO A 301 4.59 -15.90 -10.13
N ALA A 302 4.11 -16.53 -11.21
CA ALA A 302 4.19 -15.98 -12.56
C ALA A 302 3.35 -14.69 -12.70
N ALA A 303 2.15 -14.65 -12.12
CA ALA A 303 1.32 -13.44 -12.09
C ALA A 303 1.99 -12.29 -11.34
N VAL A 304 2.51 -12.55 -10.14
CA VAL A 304 3.23 -11.55 -9.33
C VAL A 304 4.43 -11.01 -10.08
N ARG A 305 5.28 -11.88 -10.63
CA ARG A 305 6.47 -11.48 -11.40
C ARG A 305 6.10 -10.63 -12.62
N GLY A 306 5.05 -11.00 -13.35
CA GLY A 306 4.58 -10.26 -14.51
C GLY A 306 4.04 -8.88 -14.15
N ALA A 307 3.14 -8.81 -13.16
CA ALA A 307 2.55 -7.56 -12.70
C ALA A 307 3.61 -6.60 -12.12
N TRP A 308 4.48 -7.10 -11.24
CA TRP A 308 5.56 -6.31 -10.63
C TRP A 308 6.50 -5.73 -11.68
N ARG A 309 7.08 -6.57 -12.54
CA ARG A 309 8.06 -6.11 -13.55
C ARG A 309 7.42 -5.14 -14.54
N THR A 310 6.21 -5.42 -15.01
CA THR A 310 5.52 -4.52 -15.95
C THR A 310 5.34 -3.13 -15.35
N VAL A 311 4.87 -3.04 -14.11
CA VAL A 311 4.63 -1.73 -13.48
C VAL A 311 5.95 -1.06 -13.09
N TYR A 312 6.92 -1.81 -12.56
CA TYR A 312 8.23 -1.28 -12.20
C TYR A 312 8.95 -0.69 -13.43
N ASP A 313 8.94 -1.40 -14.56
CA ASP A 313 9.56 -0.94 -15.81
C ASP A 313 8.84 0.29 -16.38
N LEU A 314 7.51 0.39 -16.21
CA LEU A 314 6.72 1.55 -16.65
C LEU A 314 6.92 2.78 -15.74
N GLN A 315 7.05 2.58 -14.43
CA GLN A 315 7.36 3.65 -13.49
C GLN A 315 8.79 4.15 -13.68
N HIS A 316 9.70 3.25 -14.08
CA HIS A 316 11.10 3.55 -14.33
C HIS A 316 11.70 4.41 -13.20
N PRO A 317 11.66 3.92 -11.93
CA PRO A 317 12.13 4.70 -10.80
C PRO A 317 13.59 5.13 -11.04
N PRO A 318 13.94 6.39 -10.72
CA PRO A 318 15.27 6.90 -11.01
C PRO A 318 16.33 6.14 -10.23
N VAL A 319 17.43 5.79 -10.91
CA VAL A 319 18.66 5.39 -10.23
C VAL A 319 19.35 6.68 -9.77
N ILE A 320 19.33 6.94 -8.47
CA ILE A 320 19.98 8.12 -7.89
C ILE A 320 21.48 7.82 -7.78
N PRO A 321 22.35 8.53 -8.52
CA PRO A 321 23.79 8.35 -8.37
C PRO A 321 24.22 8.90 -7.02
N CYS A 322 24.83 8.07 -6.20
CA CYS A 322 25.41 8.46 -4.92
C CYS A 322 26.82 7.88 -4.78
N ASP A 323 27.71 8.62 -4.11
CA ASP A 323 29.01 8.09 -3.70
C ASP A 323 28.79 7.13 -2.52
N LEU A 324 28.64 5.84 -2.82
CA LEU A 324 28.44 4.80 -1.82
C LEU A 324 29.59 4.74 -0.81
N ALA A 325 30.82 5.10 -1.21
CA ALA A 325 31.94 5.16 -0.27
C ALA A 325 31.80 6.34 0.69
N LYS A 326 31.31 7.49 0.23
CA LYS A 326 30.95 8.61 1.12
C LYS A 326 29.80 8.26 2.05
N VAL A 327 28.71 7.65 1.53
CA VAL A 327 27.57 7.22 2.35
C VAL A 327 28.03 6.27 3.45
N TYR A 328 28.89 5.29 3.12
CA TYR A 328 29.46 4.38 4.09
C TYR A 328 30.30 5.11 5.15
N ARG A 329 31.24 5.98 4.74
CA ARG A 329 32.07 6.76 5.67
C ARG A 329 31.24 7.64 6.59
N ASP A 330 30.27 8.37 6.05
CA ASP A 330 29.39 9.25 6.84
C ASP A 330 28.54 8.43 7.82
N SER A 331 28.05 7.26 7.40
CA SER A 331 27.28 6.36 8.26
C SER A 331 28.13 5.77 9.40
N MET A 332 29.39 5.40 9.13
CA MET A 332 30.32 4.94 10.16
C MET A 332 30.74 6.09 11.10
N ALA A 333 30.90 7.30 10.59
CA ALA A 333 31.17 8.48 11.41
C ALA A 333 29.99 8.82 12.34
N LEU A 334 28.75 8.76 11.83
CA LEU A 334 27.55 8.91 12.66
C LEU A 334 27.49 7.82 13.74
N LEU A 335 27.67 6.56 13.34
CA LEU A 335 27.67 5.45 14.27
C LEU A 335 28.77 5.59 15.34
N ALA A 336 29.98 6.01 14.97
CA ALA A 336 31.07 6.27 15.92
C ALA A 336 30.74 7.42 16.89
N ALA A 337 29.99 8.43 16.43
CA ALA A 337 29.54 9.54 17.25
C ALA A 337 28.43 9.13 18.22
N ASP A 338 27.51 8.24 17.80
CA ASP A 338 26.38 7.77 18.61
C ASP A 338 26.76 6.61 19.57
N ILE A 339 27.81 5.84 19.27
CA ILE A 339 28.36 4.87 20.22
C ILE A 339 29.32 5.58 21.17
N HIS A 340 28.76 6.10 22.26
CA HIS A 340 29.49 6.81 23.29
C HIS A 340 28.90 6.58 24.69
N GLU A 341 29.51 7.23 25.68
CA GLU A 341 29.05 7.16 27.07
C GLU A 341 27.73 7.92 27.25
N TYR A 342 26.72 7.23 27.76
CA TYR A 342 25.48 7.79 28.27
C TYR A 342 25.43 7.55 29.77
N HIS A 343 25.56 8.62 30.56
CA HIS A 343 25.55 8.55 32.03
C HIS A 343 26.47 7.44 32.57
N GLY A 344 27.73 7.34 32.14
CA GLY A 344 28.65 6.29 32.61
C GLY A 344 28.49 4.90 31.99
N VAL A 345 27.60 4.70 31.02
CA VAL A 345 27.45 3.44 30.27
C VAL A 345 27.68 3.69 28.78
N ILE A 346 28.67 3.05 28.18
CA ILE A 346 28.85 3.08 26.72
C ILE A 346 27.79 2.22 26.05
N SER A 347 26.99 2.82 25.17
CA SER A 347 25.93 2.11 24.46
C SER A 347 25.53 2.81 23.16
N VAL A 348 24.49 2.29 22.53
CA VAL A 348 23.75 2.93 21.42
C VAL A 348 22.41 3.39 21.99
N PRO A 349 22.05 4.69 21.86
CA PRO A 349 20.79 5.19 22.39
C PRO A 349 19.62 4.65 21.54
N PHE A 350 18.46 4.49 22.15
CA PHE A 350 17.27 3.99 21.46
C PHE A 350 16.70 5.00 20.46
N ALA A 351 16.80 6.31 20.75
CA ALA A 351 16.27 7.34 19.87
C ALA A 351 17.05 8.67 19.94
N ALA A 352 17.22 9.28 18.78
CA ALA A 352 17.70 10.65 18.60
C ALA A 352 16.86 11.40 17.56
N VAL A 353 16.81 12.73 17.65
CA VAL A 353 16.03 13.60 16.76
C VAL A 353 16.90 14.12 15.61
N VAL A 354 16.44 13.97 14.37
CA VAL A 354 17.08 14.59 13.19
C VAL A 354 16.51 15.99 12.90
N PRO A 355 17.31 16.93 12.36
CA PRO A 355 18.73 16.79 12.00
C PRO A 355 19.70 17.03 13.17
N GLY A 356 19.21 17.39 14.37
CA GLY A 356 20.05 17.87 15.48
C GLY A 356 20.88 16.80 16.20
N GLY A 357 20.52 15.52 16.07
CA GLY A 357 21.17 14.41 16.78
C GLY A 357 20.87 14.37 18.28
N GLU A 358 19.90 15.14 18.77
CA GLU A 358 19.59 15.17 20.20
C GLU A 358 18.99 13.83 20.65
N VAL A 359 19.68 13.15 21.56
CA VAL A 359 19.22 11.88 22.15
C VAL A 359 18.02 12.13 23.05
N THR A 360 16.91 11.46 22.76
CA THR A 360 15.65 11.58 23.52
C THR A 360 15.29 10.32 24.31
N ASP A 361 15.93 9.19 24.01
CA ASP A 361 15.81 7.95 24.77
C ASP A 361 17.19 7.27 24.84
N THR A 362 17.79 7.29 26.03
CA THR A 362 19.09 6.67 26.33
C THR A 362 18.98 5.18 26.68
N SER A 363 17.78 4.60 26.69
CA SER A 363 17.65 3.14 26.85
C SER A 363 18.33 2.41 25.70
N SER A 364 18.67 1.14 25.90
CA SER A 364 19.35 0.34 24.90
C SER A 364 18.68 -1.01 24.71
N GLN A 365 18.42 -1.36 23.46
CA GLN A 365 17.83 -2.63 23.05
C GLN A 365 18.79 -3.36 22.13
N MET A 366 19.08 -4.63 22.47
CA MET A 366 20.19 -5.37 21.86
C MET A 366 20.06 -5.57 20.34
N GLY A 367 18.84 -5.67 19.83
CA GLY A 367 18.51 -5.92 18.43
C GLY A 367 17.24 -5.20 17.98
N PHE A 368 16.65 -5.61 16.86
CA PHE A 368 15.43 -5.05 16.26
C PHE A 368 15.46 -3.52 16.01
N VAL A 369 14.84 -2.69 16.85
CA VAL A 369 14.83 -1.22 16.64
C VAL A 369 16.11 -0.62 17.22
N GLY A 370 16.53 -1.06 18.41
CA GLY A 370 17.72 -0.50 19.07
C GLY A 370 19.05 -0.92 18.45
N GLN A 371 19.12 -2.12 17.86
CA GLN A 371 20.29 -2.60 17.08
C GLN A 371 21.64 -2.49 17.81
N ALA A 372 21.69 -2.44 19.14
CA ALA A 372 22.93 -2.07 19.86
C ALA A 372 24.11 -3.02 19.55
N LEU A 373 23.88 -4.33 19.49
CA LEU A 373 24.93 -5.31 19.18
C LEU A 373 25.33 -5.31 17.69
N PRO A 374 24.40 -5.35 16.72
CA PRO A 374 24.74 -5.20 15.30
C PRO A 374 25.46 -3.88 14.98
N ALA A 375 25.05 -2.78 15.60
CA ALA A 375 25.67 -1.46 15.48
C ALA A 375 27.13 -1.50 15.99
N ALA A 376 27.36 -2.05 17.18
CA ALA A 376 28.71 -2.23 17.71
C ALA A 376 29.58 -3.13 16.81
N ALA A 377 29.02 -4.24 16.29
CA ALA A 377 29.74 -5.14 15.38
C ALA A 377 30.18 -4.45 14.07
N LEU A 378 29.29 -3.63 13.48
CA LEU A 378 29.59 -2.86 12.28
C LEU A 378 30.68 -1.81 12.52
N LEU A 379 30.58 -1.06 13.62
CA LEU A 379 31.59 -0.06 13.97
C LEU A 379 32.95 -0.74 14.22
N LEU A 380 32.96 -1.84 14.98
CA LEU A 380 34.16 -2.59 15.30
C LEU A 380 34.88 -3.07 14.03
N LYS A 381 34.12 -3.60 13.05
CA LYS A 381 34.67 -3.99 11.75
C LYS A 381 35.35 -2.81 11.05
N ASN A 382 34.65 -1.68 10.93
CA ASN A 382 35.20 -0.50 10.27
C ASN A 382 36.48 0.00 10.97
N CYS A 383 36.44 0.13 12.30
CA CYS A 383 37.55 0.67 13.07
C CYS A 383 38.80 -0.21 13.05
N LEU A 384 38.66 -1.53 12.91
CA LEU A 384 39.79 -2.44 12.74
C LEU A 384 40.42 -2.35 11.33
N GLU A 385 39.65 -1.95 10.32
CA GLU A 385 40.16 -1.69 8.96
C GLU A 385 40.78 -0.29 8.82
N THR A 386 40.27 0.70 9.58
CA THR A 386 40.74 2.10 9.56
C THR A 386 41.69 2.45 10.70
N GLU A 387 42.07 1.49 11.54
CA GLU A 387 42.98 1.65 12.69
C GLU A 387 42.51 2.69 13.74
N ASP A 388 41.20 2.85 13.93
CA ASP A 388 40.62 3.71 14.98
C ASP A 388 40.46 2.92 16.29
N ALA A 389 41.54 2.86 17.08
CA ALA A 389 41.56 2.12 18.34
C ALA A 389 40.55 2.65 19.37
N GLY A 390 40.24 3.95 19.36
CA GLY A 390 39.34 4.57 20.34
C GLY A 390 37.89 4.14 20.11
N ALA A 391 37.40 4.26 18.88
CA ALA A 391 36.05 3.82 18.52
C ALA A 391 35.92 2.28 18.58
N ALA A 392 36.98 1.53 18.22
CA ALA A 392 37.00 0.07 18.39
C ALA A 392 36.83 -0.34 19.87
N ALA A 393 37.50 0.35 20.80
CA ALA A 393 37.36 0.09 22.23
C ALA A 393 35.93 0.34 22.73
N ARG A 394 35.32 1.47 22.34
CA ARG A 394 33.92 1.78 22.70
C ARG A 394 32.95 0.73 22.15
N ALA A 395 33.11 0.34 20.88
CA ALA A 395 32.27 -0.70 20.28
C ALA A 395 32.41 -2.04 21.00
N ALA A 396 33.63 -2.44 21.35
CA ALA A 396 33.87 -3.66 22.13
C ALA A 396 33.24 -3.60 23.53
N GLU A 397 33.23 -2.42 24.17
CA GLU A 397 32.61 -2.23 25.49
C GLU A 397 31.09 -2.48 25.46
N VAL A 398 30.41 -2.09 24.38
CA VAL A 398 28.98 -2.41 24.20
C VAL A 398 28.78 -3.93 24.17
N VAL A 399 29.58 -4.66 23.40
CA VAL A 399 29.44 -6.12 23.29
C VAL A 399 29.75 -6.80 24.62
N ASP A 400 30.82 -6.36 25.29
CA ASP A 400 31.20 -6.80 26.64
C ASP A 400 30.07 -6.61 27.65
N PHE A 401 29.41 -5.44 27.63
CA PHE A 401 28.30 -5.15 28.53
C PHE A 401 27.17 -6.16 28.35
N TRP A 402 26.72 -6.38 27.11
CA TRP A 402 25.63 -7.32 26.84
C TRP A 402 26.02 -8.75 27.22
N ALA A 403 27.17 -9.23 26.76
CA ALA A 403 27.64 -10.60 27.02
C ALA A 403 27.74 -10.92 28.52
N ARG A 404 28.14 -9.95 29.35
CA ARG A 404 28.30 -10.15 30.81
C ARG A 404 26.99 -10.05 31.59
N ASN A 405 26.04 -9.21 31.15
CA ASN A 405 24.96 -8.76 32.03
C ASN A 405 23.56 -9.24 31.63
N CYS A 406 23.33 -9.67 30.39
CA CYS A 406 21.97 -9.87 29.91
C CYS A 406 21.44 -11.30 30.06
N MET A 407 22.31 -12.31 30.16
CA MET A 407 21.87 -13.71 30.21
C MET A 407 21.11 -14.04 31.49
N THR A 408 20.10 -14.89 31.36
CA THR A 408 19.31 -15.40 32.48
C THR A 408 19.57 -16.88 32.69
N PRO A 409 19.31 -17.43 33.89
CA PRO A 409 19.41 -18.87 34.15
C PRO A 409 18.53 -19.75 33.23
N ALA A 410 17.52 -19.16 32.59
CA ALA A 410 16.65 -19.85 31.65
C ALA A 410 17.25 -19.99 30.24
N GLY A 411 18.44 -19.44 29.99
CA GLY A 411 19.10 -19.48 28.67
C GLY A 411 18.55 -18.49 27.66
N VAL A 412 17.77 -17.50 28.11
CA VAL A 412 17.20 -16.43 27.27
C VAL A 412 17.72 -15.09 27.75
N PRO A 413 18.25 -14.21 26.87
CA PRO A 413 18.75 -12.91 27.29
C PRO A 413 17.62 -11.95 27.66
N ARG A 414 17.89 -11.07 28.61
CA ARG A 414 17.18 -9.80 28.76
C ARG A 414 17.56 -8.92 27.56
N THR A 415 16.60 -8.24 26.96
CA THR A 415 16.77 -7.63 25.64
C THR A 415 16.76 -6.11 25.63
N TRP A 416 16.43 -5.46 26.76
CA TRP A 416 16.28 -4.01 26.85
C TRP A 416 16.55 -3.51 28.28
N TYR A 417 17.41 -2.50 28.43
CA TYR A 417 17.66 -1.80 29.68
C TYR A 417 17.53 -0.28 29.55
N ASP A 418 17.18 0.37 30.65
CA ASP A 418 17.21 1.82 30.84
C ASP A 418 18.54 2.25 31.46
N ILE A 419 19.06 3.39 31.02
CA ILE A 419 20.24 4.04 31.60
C ILE A 419 19.77 5.26 32.39
N HIS A 420 20.09 5.29 33.69
CA HIS A 420 19.69 6.37 34.59
C HIS A 420 20.78 7.45 34.70
N ALA A 421 20.37 8.67 35.04
CA ALA A 421 21.29 9.82 35.14
C ALA A 421 22.41 9.65 36.18
N ASP A 422 22.22 8.75 37.15
CA ASP A 422 23.22 8.40 38.18
C ASP A 422 24.16 7.25 37.76
N GLY A 423 24.07 6.83 36.50
CA GLY A 423 24.86 5.79 35.86
C GLY A 423 24.53 4.36 36.26
N ARG A 424 23.42 4.16 36.98
CA ARG A 424 22.84 2.82 37.11
C ARG A 424 22.07 2.46 35.84
N TYR A 425 21.94 1.17 35.60
CA TYR A 425 21.02 0.65 34.58
C TYR A 425 19.99 -0.29 35.20
N THR A 426 18.81 -0.37 34.61
CA THR A 426 17.77 -1.32 35.02
C THR A 426 17.17 -2.01 33.82
N TRP A 427 16.97 -3.32 33.93
CA TRP A 427 16.30 -4.09 32.90
C TRP A 427 14.82 -3.73 32.83
N ARG A 428 14.32 -3.40 31.62
CA ARG A 428 12.91 -3.11 31.41
C ARG A 428 12.07 -4.35 31.67
N SER A 429 10.90 -4.17 32.26
CA SER A 429 9.86 -5.20 32.27
C SER A 429 9.27 -5.30 30.86
N TYR A 430 9.91 -6.13 30.04
CA TYR A 430 9.64 -6.25 28.61
C TYR A 430 9.66 -7.73 28.23
N HIS A 431 8.69 -8.16 27.42
CA HIS A 431 8.69 -9.52 26.90
C HIS A 431 9.93 -9.74 26.03
N THR A 432 10.60 -10.89 26.17
CA THR A 432 11.67 -11.25 25.24
C THR A 432 11.04 -11.67 23.92
N PHE A 433 10.97 -10.72 22.99
CA PHE A 433 10.60 -11.00 21.61
C PHE A 433 11.76 -11.68 20.90
N LEU A 434 11.49 -12.84 20.29
CA LEU A 434 12.51 -13.63 19.59
C LEU A 434 13.28 -12.81 18.56
N ARG A 435 12.62 -11.90 17.84
CA ARG A 435 13.28 -11.01 16.87
C ARG A 435 14.34 -10.10 17.50
N VAL A 436 14.04 -9.54 18.67
CA VAL A 436 14.99 -8.65 19.36
C VAL A 436 16.21 -9.44 19.83
N ALA A 437 15.97 -10.61 20.42
CA ALA A 437 17.04 -11.50 20.88
C ALA A 437 17.87 -12.06 19.71
N SER A 438 17.23 -12.55 18.65
CA SER A 438 17.92 -13.13 17.50
C SER A 438 18.79 -12.12 16.77
N ASP A 439 18.27 -10.91 16.51
CA ASP A 439 19.02 -9.85 15.84
C ASP A 439 20.23 -9.41 16.70
N GLY A 440 20.04 -9.31 18.03
CA GLY A 440 21.11 -8.96 18.95
C GLY A 440 22.21 -10.02 19.03
N LEU A 441 21.84 -11.30 19.19
CA LEU A 441 22.79 -12.41 19.26
C LEU A 441 23.55 -12.61 17.94
N ASP A 442 22.89 -12.42 16.79
CA ASP A 442 23.58 -12.38 15.49
C ASP A 442 24.62 -11.26 15.45
N GLY A 443 24.30 -10.07 15.97
CA GLY A 443 25.25 -8.98 16.15
C GLY A 443 26.47 -9.35 17.01
N ALA A 444 26.27 -10.02 18.14
CA ALA A 444 27.38 -10.49 18.98
C ALA A 444 28.27 -11.51 18.25
N LEU A 445 27.65 -12.46 17.53
CA LEU A 445 28.39 -13.43 16.71
C LEU A 445 29.20 -12.74 15.60
N GLN A 446 28.62 -11.72 14.96
CA GLN A 446 29.32 -10.90 13.97
C GLN A 446 30.52 -10.17 14.60
N ALA A 447 30.35 -9.56 15.77
CA ALA A 447 31.44 -8.89 16.49
C ALA A 447 32.58 -9.86 16.84
N TRP A 448 32.25 -11.04 17.38
CA TRP A 448 33.24 -12.07 17.68
C TRP A 448 34.00 -12.52 16.42
N ASN A 449 33.28 -12.79 15.34
CA ASN A 449 33.89 -13.23 14.07
C ASN A 449 34.82 -12.15 13.48
N VAL A 450 34.45 -10.87 13.60
CA VAL A 450 35.31 -9.74 13.22
C VAL A 450 36.60 -9.73 14.05
N MET A 451 36.50 -9.77 15.37
CA MET A 451 37.68 -9.76 16.26
C MET A 451 38.61 -10.93 15.97
N ARG A 452 38.04 -12.13 15.81
CA ARG A 452 38.81 -13.35 15.52
C ARG A 452 39.58 -13.26 14.20
N ARG A 453 39.00 -12.67 13.15
CA ARG A 453 39.68 -12.46 11.86
C ARG A 453 40.87 -11.51 11.97
N HIS A 454 40.83 -10.59 12.93
CA HIS A 454 41.92 -9.67 13.24
C HIS A 454 42.85 -10.20 14.36
N GLY A 455 42.80 -11.51 14.64
CA GLY A 455 43.72 -12.16 15.59
C GLY A 455 43.43 -11.87 17.06
N GLN A 456 42.27 -11.30 17.39
CA GLN A 456 41.85 -11.03 18.76
C GLN A 456 40.75 -12.02 19.16
N ASP A 457 41.05 -12.92 20.09
CA ASP A 457 40.04 -13.87 20.56
C ASP A 457 39.18 -13.27 21.68
N ARG A 458 37.88 -13.56 21.64
CA ARG A 458 36.85 -13.10 22.58
C ARG A 458 35.91 -14.27 22.93
N PRO A 459 36.42 -15.34 23.57
CA PRO A 459 35.64 -16.55 23.83
C PRO A 459 34.36 -16.29 24.62
N GLU A 460 34.35 -15.25 25.47
CA GLU A 460 33.19 -14.81 26.23
C GLU A 460 32.04 -14.30 25.33
N TRP A 461 32.33 -13.71 24.17
CA TRP A 461 31.29 -13.25 23.23
C TRP A 461 30.67 -14.39 22.42
N LEU A 462 31.41 -15.50 22.24
CA LEU A 462 30.91 -16.70 21.56
C LEU A 462 30.12 -17.60 22.52
N ALA A 463 30.50 -17.61 23.80
CA ALA A 463 29.82 -18.38 24.84
C ALA A 463 28.50 -17.74 25.28
N PHE A 464 28.42 -16.40 25.16
CA PHE A 464 27.19 -15.62 25.20
C PHE A 464 26.25 -16.02 24.05
#